data_AF-A0A7D9IUV3-F1
#
_entry.id   AF-A0A7D9IUV3-F1
#
_cell.length_a   1.000
_cell.length_b   1.000
_cell.length_c   1.000
_cell.angle_alpha   90.00
_cell.angle_beta   90.00
_cell.angle_gamma   90.00
#
_symmetry.space_group_name_H-M   'P 1'
#
loop_
_entity.id
_entity.type
_entity.pdbx_description
1 polymer ?
#
loop_
_entity_poly.entity_id
_entity_poly.type
_entity_poly.pdbx_seq_one_letter_code
_entity_poly.pdbx_strand_id
1 'polypeptide(L)'
;MATEELTRVLGHPGKFQVLLTALLSLNNVFVCWNHLGMAFLAAKTKHHCTVKNSSDIGHLVPLVKKNGKEQWDGCKLYSKYNSSEKVECSSGWTYYLPDREQTIISE
;
A
#
# COMPACT_ATOMS: atom_id res chain seq x y z
N MET A 1 6.97 -18.50 -18.79
CA MET A 1 7.40 -19.15 -20.04
C MET A 1 8.26 -20.34 -19.63
N ALA A 2 7.82 -21.56 -19.95
CA ALA A 2 8.54 -22.77 -19.53
C ALA A 2 9.89 -22.87 -20.26
N THR A 3 10.91 -23.42 -19.61
CA THR A 3 12.28 -23.54 -20.12
C THR A 3 12.37 -24.26 -21.47
N GLU A 4 11.45 -25.19 -21.74
CA GLU A 4 11.39 -25.97 -23.00
C GLU A 4 10.95 -25.16 -24.23
N GLU A 5 10.02 -24.20 -24.06
CA GLU A 5 9.63 -23.29 -25.16
C GLU A 5 10.79 -22.33 -25.49
N LEU A 6 11.57 -21.95 -24.48
CA LEU A 6 12.71 -21.05 -24.66
C LEU A 6 13.84 -21.72 -25.45
N THR A 7 14.17 -22.98 -25.15
CA THR A 7 15.19 -23.75 -25.90
C THR A 7 14.74 -24.11 -27.31
N ARG A 8 13.44 -24.31 -27.55
CA ARG A 8 12.92 -24.56 -28.90
C ARG A 8 13.11 -23.36 -29.84
N VAL A 9 13.00 -22.13 -29.32
CA VAL A 9 13.15 -20.89 -30.10
C VAL A 9 14.62 -20.47 -30.24
N LEU A 10 15.43 -20.63 -29.18
CA LEU A 10 16.84 -20.20 -29.18
C LEU A 10 17.85 -21.25 -29.68
N GLY A 11 17.43 -22.51 -29.87
CA GLY A 11 18.34 -23.62 -30.18
C GLY A 11 19.06 -24.14 -28.92
N HIS A 12 20.15 -24.89 -29.11
CA HIS A 12 20.98 -25.37 -28.00
C HIS A 12 22.00 -24.29 -27.59
N PRO A 13 21.78 -23.54 -26.49
CA PRO A 13 22.73 -22.52 -26.06
C PRO A 13 24.06 -23.14 -25.64
N GLY A 14 25.16 -22.50 -26.03
CA GLY A 14 26.49 -22.89 -25.58
C GLY A 14 26.66 -22.68 -24.07
N LYS A 15 27.61 -23.40 -23.44
CA LYS A 15 27.85 -23.34 -21.98
C LYS A 15 28.01 -21.91 -21.43
N PHE A 16 28.67 -21.03 -22.20
CA PHE A 16 28.85 -19.62 -21.82
C PHE A 16 27.58 -18.79 -21.95
N GLN A 17 26.70 -19.09 -22.92
CA GLN A 17 25.41 -18.43 -23.05
C GLN A 17 24.50 -18.80 -21.88
N VAL A 18 24.49 -20.08 -21.47
CA VAL A 18 23.76 -20.52 -20.26
C VAL A 18 24.27 -19.78 -19.02
N LEU A 19 25.58 -19.64 -18.86
CA LEU A 19 26.19 -18.90 -17.74
C LEU A 19 25.79 -17.43 -17.74
N LEU A 20 25.84 -16.76 -18.90
CA LEU A 20 25.41 -15.38 -19.07
C LEU A 20 23.93 -15.19 -18.74
N THR A 21 23.05 -16.08 -19.24
CA THR A 21 21.62 -16.04 -18.93
C THR A 21 21.37 -16.24 -17.44
N ALA A 22 22.10 -17.13 -16.77
CA ALA A 22 21.99 -17.31 -15.32
C ALA A 22 22.40 -16.04 -14.55
N LEU A 23 23.52 -15.42 -14.92
CA LEU A 23 23.99 -14.15 -14.34
C LEU A 23 22.99 -13.00 -14.54
N LEU A 24 22.41 -12.89 -15.74
CA LEU A 24 21.35 -11.93 -16.05
C LEU A 24 20.09 -12.20 -15.21
N SER A 25 19.72 -13.46 -15.03
CA SER A 25 18.55 -13.85 -14.25
C SER A 25 18.73 -13.55 -12.75
N LEU A 26 19.95 -13.62 -12.22
CA LEU A 26 20.23 -13.24 -10.83
C LEU A 26 19.99 -11.74 -10.58
N ASN A 27 20.17 -10.89 -11.58
CA ASN A 27 19.84 -9.47 -11.47
C ASN A 27 18.33 -9.25 -11.26
N ASN A 28 17.49 -10.06 -11.90
CA ASN A 28 16.03 -9.99 -11.74
C ASN A 28 15.57 -10.25 -10.30
N VAL A 29 16.34 -10.97 -9.48
CA VAL A 29 15.98 -11.20 -8.07
C VAL A 29 15.87 -9.88 -7.32
N PHE A 30 16.82 -8.96 -7.53
CA PHE A 30 16.78 -7.63 -6.93
C PHE A 30 15.63 -6.79 -7.46
N VAL A 31 15.33 -6.89 -8.76
CA VAL A 31 14.19 -6.20 -9.38
C VAL A 31 12.87 -6.67 -8.77
N CYS A 32 12.70 -7.99 -8.61
CA CYS A 32 11.53 -8.56 -7.94
C CYS A 32 11.40 -8.06 -6.50
N TRP A 33 12.51 -7.98 -5.75
CA TRP A 33 12.48 -7.48 -4.37
C TRP A 33 12.10 -6.00 -4.30
N ASN A 34 12.57 -5.17 -5.23
CA ASN A 34 12.15 -3.77 -5.34
C ASN A 34 10.66 -3.65 -5.64
N HIS A 35 10.13 -4.44 -6.59
CA HIS A 35 8.70 -4.46 -6.88
C HIS A 35 7.86 -4.91 -5.67
N LEU A 36 8.32 -5.91 -4.94
CA LEU A 36 7.67 -6.36 -3.72
C LEU A 36 7.69 -5.23 -2.66
N GLY A 37 8.81 -4.54 -2.49
CA GLY A 37 8.93 -3.38 -1.61
C GLY A 37 7.94 -2.27 -1.98
N MET A 38 7.81 -1.94 -3.26
CA MET A 38 6.82 -0.96 -3.73
C MET A 38 5.39 -1.39 -3.42
N ALA A 39 5.06 -2.67 -3.56
CA ALA A 39 3.73 -3.19 -3.22
C ALA A 39 3.42 -3.04 -1.72
N PHE A 40 4.41 -3.27 -0.85
CA PHE A 40 4.25 -3.06 0.59
C PHE A 40 4.13 -1.59 0.96
N LEU A 41 4.94 -0.71 0.34
CA LEU A 41 4.85 0.74 0.57
C LEU A 41 3.54 1.35 0.06
N ALA A 42 2.97 0.80 -1.02
CA ALA A 42 1.69 1.24 -1.57
C ALA A 42 0.46 0.70 -0.81
N ALA A 43 0.64 -0.22 0.15
CA ALA A 43 -0.46 -0.84 0.85
C ALA A 43 -1.14 0.15 1.81
N LYS A 44 -2.36 0.58 1.50
CA LYS A 44 -3.11 1.52 2.34
C LYS A 44 -3.53 0.88 3.66
N THR A 45 -3.07 1.45 4.76
CA THR A 45 -3.51 1.12 6.12
C THR A 45 -4.80 1.87 6.45
N LYS A 46 -5.70 1.25 7.21
CA LYS A 46 -6.92 1.92 7.65
C LYS A 46 -6.54 3.02 8.63
N HIS A 47 -7.03 4.22 8.37
CA HIS A 47 -6.76 5.38 9.21
C HIS A 47 -7.94 6.35 9.18
N HIS A 48 -7.93 7.28 10.10
CA HIS A 48 -8.83 8.44 10.12
C HIS A 48 -8.02 9.71 10.37
N CYS A 49 -8.63 10.87 10.11
CA CYS A 49 -8.00 12.12 10.47
C CYS A 49 -7.82 12.25 11.99
N THR A 50 -6.66 12.74 12.41
CA THR A 50 -6.36 12.98 13.82
C THR A 50 -7.23 14.11 14.37
N VAL A 51 -7.88 13.84 15.50
CA VAL A 51 -8.69 14.81 16.24
C VAL A 51 -8.05 15.08 17.60
N LYS A 52 -8.23 16.28 18.15
CA LYS A 52 -7.62 16.68 19.43
C LYS A 52 -8.11 15.84 20.61
N ASN A 53 -9.40 15.52 20.67
CA ASN A 53 -9.96 14.62 21.68
C ASN A 53 -10.56 13.39 21.00
N SER A 54 -10.29 12.21 21.56
CA SER A 54 -10.83 10.93 21.08
C SER A 54 -12.36 10.85 21.16
N SER A 55 -12.98 11.59 22.09
CA SER A 55 -14.44 11.72 22.20
C SER A 55 -15.09 12.33 20.97
N ASP A 56 -14.34 13.11 20.20
CA ASP A 56 -14.88 13.91 19.10
C ASP A 56 -14.86 13.18 17.76
N ILE A 57 -14.23 12.00 17.71
CA ILE A 57 -14.09 11.18 16.48
C ILE A 57 -15.47 10.94 15.86
N GLY A 58 -16.44 10.50 16.66
CA GLY A 58 -17.77 10.15 16.17
C GLY A 58 -18.58 11.33 15.62
N HIS A 59 -18.22 12.56 15.99
CA HIS A 59 -18.93 13.77 15.57
C HIS A 59 -18.22 14.54 14.47
N LEU A 60 -16.89 14.46 14.41
CA LEU A 60 -16.08 15.23 13.49
C LEU A 60 -15.58 14.40 12.31
N VAL A 61 -15.37 13.10 12.45
CA VAL A 61 -14.94 12.25 11.35
C VAL A 61 -16.17 11.70 10.62
N PRO A 62 -16.33 11.90 9.31
CA PRO A 62 -17.46 11.35 8.58
C PRO A 62 -17.32 9.85 8.35
N LEU A 63 -18.44 9.11 8.48
CA LEU A 63 -18.55 7.73 7.98
C LEU A 63 -18.85 7.75 6.48
N VAL A 64 -18.03 7.07 5.70
CA VAL A 64 -18.19 6.92 4.26
C VAL A 64 -18.29 5.45 3.89
N LYS A 65 -19.21 5.14 2.98
CA LYS A 65 -19.36 3.78 2.46
C LYS A 65 -18.35 3.58 1.32
N LYS A 66 -17.24 2.89 1.60
CA LYS A 66 -16.25 2.48 0.59
C LYS A 66 -16.30 0.95 0.45
N ASN A 67 -16.43 0.45 -0.78
CA ASN A 67 -16.53 -0.99 -1.09
C ASN A 67 -17.61 -1.74 -0.28
N GLY A 68 -18.77 -1.10 -0.10
CA GLY A 68 -19.92 -1.70 0.58
C GLY A 68 -19.83 -1.75 2.11
N LYS A 69 -18.70 -1.34 2.71
CA LYS A 69 -18.50 -1.27 4.16
C LYS A 69 -18.48 0.19 4.62
N GLU A 70 -19.04 0.45 5.79
CA GLU A 70 -18.92 1.75 6.45
C GLU A 70 -17.55 1.85 7.11
N GLN A 71 -16.83 2.93 6.80
CA GLN A 71 -15.53 3.22 7.38
C GLN A 71 -15.37 4.72 7.56
N TRP A 72 -14.58 5.12 8.55
CA TRP A 72 -14.23 6.52 8.77
C TRP A 72 -13.47 7.08 7.56
N ASP A 73 -13.74 8.34 7.20
CA ASP A 73 -13.02 9.00 6.13
C ASP A 73 -11.63 9.42 6.61
N GLY A 74 -10.61 9.03 5.86
CA GLY A 74 -9.21 9.37 6.15
C GLY A 74 -8.83 10.79 5.74
N CYS A 75 -9.56 11.37 4.78
CA CYS A 75 -9.13 12.61 4.11
C CYS A 75 -9.87 13.86 4.58
N LYS A 76 -11.07 13.72 5.16
CA LYS A 76 -11.98 14.83 5.44
C LYS A 76 -12.50 14.78 6.87
N LEU A 77 -12.72 15.96 7.44
CA LEU A 77 -13.37 16.19 8.73
C LEU A 77 -14.58 17.10 8.53
N TYR A 78 -15.53 17.07 9.45
CA TYR A 78 -16.55 18.12 9.56
C TYR A 78 -15.95 19.38 10.16
N SER A 79 -16.35 20.55 9.65
CA SER A 79 -15.84 21.84 10.14
C SER A 79 -16.21 22.10 11.60
N LYS A 80 -17.37 21.59 12.05
CA LYS A 80 -17.91 21.71 13.42
C LYS A 80 -18.80 20.51 13.74
N TYR A 81 -19.13 20.33 15.02
CA TYR A 81 -20.16 19.36 15.46
C TYR A 81 -21.48 19.61 14.72
N ASN A 82 -22.10 18.54 14.19
CA ASN A 82 -23.33 18.58 13.38
C ASN A 82 -23.26 19.46 12.11
N SER A 83 -22.07 19.81 11.64
CA SER A 83 -21.91 20.46 10.34
C SER A 83 -22.01 19.45 9.20
N SER A 84 -22.53 19.87 8.05
CA SER A 84 -22.46 19.09 6.80
C SER A 84 -21.23 19.47 5.95
N GLU A 85 -20.56 20.56 6.31
CA GLU A 85 -19.40 21.08 5.60
C GLU A 85 -18.16 20.25 5.94
N LYS A 86 -17.48 19.79 4.90
CA LYS A 86 -16.29 18.94 5.00
C LYS A 86 -15.04 19.73 4.68
N VAL A 87 -14.08 19.70 5.60
CA VAL A 87 -12.75 20.33 5.47
C VAL A 87 -11.68 19.26 5.31
N GLU A 88 -10.55 19.62 4.69
CA GLU A 88 -9.40 18.72 4.56
C GLU A 88 -8.71 18.47 5.90
N CYS A 89 -8.16 17.26 6.05
CA CYS A 89 -7.42 16.87 7.23
C CYS A 89 -6.09 17.62 7.32
N SER A 90 -5.96 18.53 8.29
CA SER A 90 -4.74 19.33 8.52
C SER A 90 -3.87 18.85 9.68
N SER A 91 -4.43 18.02 10.57
CA SER A 91 -3.80 17.63 11.84
C SER A 91 -3.10 16.26 11.79
N GLY A 92 -2.90 15.72 10.58
CA GLY A 92 -2.31 14.40 10.35
C GLY A 92 -3.31 13.25 10.51
N TRP A 93 -2.80 12.01 10.50
CA TRP A 93 -3.62 10.80 10.49
C TRP A 93 -3.35 9.89 11.68
N THR A 94 -4.40 9.25 12.16
CA THR A 94 -4.35 8.21 13.19
C THR A 94 -4.66 6.86 12.55
N TYR A 95 -3.74 5.91 12.67
CA TYR A 95 -3.80 4.61 12.03
C TYR A 95 -4.39 3.55 12.96
N TYR A 96 -5.23 2.67 12.41
CA TYR A 96 -5.77 1.52 13.13
C TYR A 96 -4.81 0.34 12.98
N LEU A 97 -3.96 0.15 13.98
CA LEU A 97 -3.03 -0.98 14.07
C LEU A 97 -3.49 -1.90 15.22
N PRO A 98 -3.33 -3.23 15.09
CA PRO A 98 -3.48 -4.16 16.21
C PRO A 98 -2.56 -3.78 17.38
N ASP A 99 -2.90 -4.24 18.59
CA ASP A 99 -2.25 -3.78 19.83
C ASP A 99 -0.71 -3.88 19.77
N ARG A 100 -0.07 -2.72 19.94
CA ARG A 100 1.40 -2.49 19.94
C ARG A 100 2.12 -2.70 18.60
N GLU A 101 1.38 -2.83 17.51
CA GLU A 101 1.99 -2.84 16.18
C GLU A 101 2.34 -1.42 15.72
N GLN A 102 3.44 -1.31 14.98
CA GLN A 102 3.85 -0.09 14.30
C GLN A 102 3.90 -0.39 12.80
N THR A 103 3.47 0.57 11.98
CA THR A 103 3.61 0.47 10.53
C THR A 103 4.62 1.50 10.04
N ILE A 104 5.46 1.08 9.09
CA ILE A 104 6.33 1.99 8.32
C ILE A 104 5.58 2.64 7.16
N ILE A 105 4.33 2.23 6.92
CA ILE A 105 3.52 2.72 5.80
C ILE A 105 2.77 3.96 6.26
N SER A 106 3.30 5.13 5.91
CA SER A 106 2.58 6.40 5.90
C SER A 106 2.00 6.62 4.51
N GLU A 107 0.73 7.03 4.41
CA GLU A 107 0.19 7.56 3.15
C GLU A 107 1.00 8.76 2.63
#